data_AF-A0A1Y1XZU2-F1
#
_entry.id   AF-A0A1Y1XZU2-F1
#
_cell.length_a   1.000
_cell.length_b   1.000
_cell.length_c   1.000
_cell.angle_alpha   90.00
_cell.angle_beta   90.00
_cell.angle_gamma   90.00
#
_symmetry.space_group_name_H-M   'P 1'
#
loop_
_entity.id
_entity.type
_entity.pdbx_description
1 polymer ?
#
loop_
_entity_poly.entity_id
_entity_poly.type
_entity_poly.pdbx_seq_one_letter_code
_entity_poly.pdbx_strand_id
1 'polypeptide(L)' 'EKPHTCHFTGCLKSFIDSSSLTRHLRTHTGARPYICPHVGCRKGYTRRVNLTKHMERH' A
#
# COMPACT_ATOMS: atom_id res chain seq x y z
N GLU A 1 -1.15 10.59 20.44
CA GLU A 1 0.24 10.59 19.96
C GLU A 1 0.39 9.58 18.82
N LYS A 2 1.43 9.68 17.96
CA LYS A 2 1.61 8.78 16.80
C LYS A 2 2.83 7.87 17.02
N PRO A 3 2.67 6.73 17.72
CA PRO A 3 3.81 5.92 18.16
C PRO A 3 4.52 5.20 17.02
N HIS A 4 3.86 5.02 15.86
CA HIS A 4 4.41 4.22 14.76
C HIS A 4 5.13 5.11 13.74
N THR A 5 6.43 5.29 13.93
CA THR A 5 7.27 6.13 13.06
C THR A 5 7.90 5.32 11.93
N CYS A 6 7.98 5.90 10.74
CA CYS A 6 8.73 5.34 9.63
C CYS A 6 10.23 5.56 9.83
N HIS A 7 11.01 4.49 9.78
CA HIS A 7 12.47 4.53 9.94
C HIS A 7 13.22 4.52 8.60
N PHE A 8 12.52 4.73 7.49
CA PHE A 8 13.16 4.79 6.18
C PHE A 8 13.99 6.08 6.06
N THR A 9 15.23 5.99 5.56
CA THR A 9 16.12 7.15 5.42
C THR A 9 15.46 8.26 4.61
N GLY A 10 15.35 9.45 5.20
CA GLY A 10 14.68 10.61 4.59
C GLY A 10 13.15 10.63 4.73
N CYS A 11 12.54 9.69 5.47
CA CYS A 11 11.11 9.70 5.79
C CYS A 11 10.87 10.08 7.25
N LEU A 12 10.03 11.10 7.48
CA LEU A 12 9.67 11.58 8.82
C LEU A 12 8.18 11.34 9.15
N LYS A 13 7.54 10.38 8.47
CA LYS A 13 6.10 10.11 8.65
C LYS A 13 5.89 9.22 9.88
N SER A 14 4.94 9.63 10.73
CA SER A 14 4.43 8.81 11.84
C SER A 14 2.94 8.55 11.71
N PHE A 15 2.49 7.44 12.27
CA PHE A 15 1.14 6.90 12.16
C PHE A 15 0.58 6.56 13.55
N ILE A 16 -0.75 6.62 13.65
CA ILE A 16 -1.48 6.31 14.89
C ILE A 16 -1.49 4.80 15.14
N ASP A 17 -1.52 4.01 14.07
CA ASP A 17 -1.60 2.55 14.12
C ASP A 17 -0.52 1.86 13.26
N SER A 18 -0.16 0.64 13.65
CA SER A 18 0.86 -0.18 12.98
C SER A 18 0.46 -0.61 11.57
N SER A 19 -0.85 -0.76 11.31
CA SER A 19 -1.35 -1.14 9.98
C SER A 19 -1.14 -0.03 8.97
N SER A 20 -1.32 1.22 9.37
CA SER A 20 -1.03 2.42 8.57
C SER A 20 0.45 2.56 8.28
N LEU A 21 1.33 2.31 9.26
CA LEU A 21 2.78 2.27 9.04
C LEU A 21 3.15 1.15 8.05
N THR A 22 2.65 -0.07 8.26
CA THR A 22 2.93 -1.23 7.39
C THR A 22 2.50 -0.96 5.95
N ARG A 23 1.31 -0.36 5.77
CA ARG A 23 0.83 0.06 4.45
C ARG A 23 1.72 1.14 3.85
N HIS A 24 2.18 2.09 4.64
CA HIS A 24 3.09 3.14 4.19
C HIS A 24 4.44 2.56 3.74
N LEU A 25 5.01 1.57 4.44
CA LEU A 25 6.29 0.96 4.03
C LEU A 25 6.25 0.37 2.60
N ARG A 26 5.07 -0.01 2.10
CA ARG A 26 4.88 -0.44 0.70
C ARG A 26 5.19 0.67 -0.32
N THR A 27 5.12 1.93 0.07
CA THR A 27 5.48 3.05 -0.82
C THR A 27 6.99 3.21 -0.98
N HIS A 28 7.77 2.74 -0.02
CA HIS A 28 9.23 2.74 -0.12
C HIS A 28 9.75 1.55 -0.93
N THR A 29 9.18 0.37 -0.68
CA THR A 29 9.59 -0.87 -1.37
C THR A 29 8.97 -1.04 -2.75
N GLY A 30 7.96 -0.24 -3.10
CA GLY A 30 7.16 -0.43 -4.31
C GLY A 30 6.27 -1.68 -4.26
N ALA A 31 6.15 -2.33 -3.10
CA ALA A 31 5.40 -3.57 -2.96
C ALA A 31 3.92 -3.40 -3.31
N ARG A 32 3.45 -4.17 -4.29
CA ARG A 32 2.06 -4.18 -4.75
C ARG A 32 1.48 -5.60 -4.59
N PRO A 33 1.15 -6.03 -3.37
CA PRO A 33 0.70 -7.40 -3.12
C PRO A 33 -0.68 -7.72 -3.72
N TYR A 34 -1.46 -6.71 -4.10
CA TYR A 34 -2.80 -6.92 -4.66
C TYR A 34 -2.74 -6.80 -6.18
N ILE A 35 -2.61 -7.94 -6.85
CA ILE A 35 -2.53 -8.02 -8.32
C ILE A 35 -3.92 -8.31 -8.90
N CYS A 36 -4.22 -7.68 -10.03
CA CYS A 36 -5.39 -7.97 -10.84
C CYS A 36 -5.35 -9.44 -11.33
N PRO A 37 -6.37 -10.26 -11.02
CA PRO A 37 -6.41 -11.64 -11.50
C PRO A 37 -6.88 -11.79 -12.96
N HIS A 38 -7.31 -10.71 -13.63
CA HIS A 38 -7.82 -10.77 -15.00
C HIS A 38 -6.69 -11.02 -16.01
N VAL A 39 -6.90 -11.98 -16.92
CA VAL A 39 -5.91 -12.36 -17.93
C VAL A 39 -5.60 -11.17 -18.85
N GLY A 40 -4.32 -10.86 -19.03
CA GLY A 40 -3.87 -9.70 -19.81
C GLY A 40 -3.80 -8.39 -19.01
N CYS A 41 -4.36 -8.32 -17.80
CA CYS A 41 -4.24 -7.15 -16.94
C CYS A 41 -3.19 -7.37 -15.84
N ARG A 42 -2.04 -6.69 -15.95
CA ARG A 42 -0.93 -6.79 -14.96
C ARG A 42 -0.93 -5.67 -13.91
N LYS A 43 -2.08 -5.03 -13.67
CA LYS A 43 -2.15 -3.93 -12.70
C LYS A 43 -2.04 -4.46 -11.26
N GLY A 44 -1.03 -3.98 -10.53
CA GLY A 44 -0.85 -4.23 -9.11
C GLY A 44 -1.17 -3.01 -8.24
N TYR A 45 -1.59 -3.23 -7.00
CA TYR A 45 -1.98 -2.18 -6.06
C TYR A 45 -1.34 -2.38 -4.69
N THR A 46 -1.06 -1.27 -4.01
CA THR A 46 -0.52 -1.27 -2.63
C THR A 46 -1.61 -1.55 -1.57
N ARG A 47 -2.89 -1.39 -1.95
CA ARG A 47 -4.07 -1.55 -1.08
C ARG A 47 -5.17 -2.36 -1.78
N ARG A 48 -5.85 -3.22 -1.00
CA ARG A 48 -7.00 -4.01 -1.46
C ARG A 48 -8.15 -3.15 -1.99
N VAL A 49 -8.49 -2.06 -1.31
CA VAL A 49 -9.58 -1.16 -1.75
C VAL A 49 -9.35 -0.58 -3.15
N ASN A 50 -8.08 -0.38 -3.55
CA ASN A 50 -7.76 0.10 -4.88
C ASN A 50 -7.91 -1.01 -5.94
N LEU A 51 -7.57 -2.26 -5.59
CA LEU A 51 -7.85 -3.41 -6.43
C LEU A 51 -9.36 -3.60 -6.60
N THR A 52 -10.15 -3.52 -5.53
CA THR A 52 -11.62 -3.63 -5.61
C THR A 52 -12.22 -2.56 -6.52
N LYS A 53 -11.85 -1.28 -6.34
CA LYS A 53 -12.29 -0.20 -7.23
C LYS A 53 -11.83 -0.35 -8.67
N HIS A 54 -10.68 -0.97 -8.89
CA HIS A 54 -10.24 -1.31 -10.23
C HIS A 54 -11.15 -2.38 -10.84
N MET A 55 -11.48 -3.43 -10.09
CA MET A 55 -12.34 -4.53 -10.53
C MET A 55 -13.76 -4.07 -10.85
N GLU A 56 -14.32 -3.14 -10.07
CA GLU A 56 -15.65 -2.56 -10.32
C GLU A 56 -15.75 -1.86 -11.68
N ARG A 57 -14.62 -1.43 -12.24
CA ARG A 57 -14.51 -0.66 -13.48
C ARG A 57 -13.64 -1.35 -14.53
N HIS A 58 -13.28 -2.60 -14.30
CA HIS A 58 -12.44 -3.39 -15.20
C HIS A 58 -13.26 -3.82 -16.41
#